data_AF-A0A1H9WMH1-F1
#
_entry.id   AF-A0A1H9WMH1-F1
#
_cell.length_a   1.000
_cell.length_b   1.000
_cell.length_c   1.000
_cell.angle_alpha   90.00
_cell.angle_beta   90.00
_cell.angle_gamma   90.00
#
_symmetry.space_group_name_H-M   'P 1'
#
loop_
_entity.id
_entity.type
_entity.pdbx_description
1 polymer ?
#
loop_
_entity_poly.entity_id
_entity_poly.type
_entity_poly.pdbx_seq_one_letter_code
_entity_poly.pdbx_strand_id
1 'polypeptide(L)'
;MNGSTIIWIVLVAVVVIIAVALFMSMSRKRRAEVHRDQAEQIRQEAQEHDRELREREAHAEEAEAQARRARAEADERAAEAKRLEAEAERRGEHAEAVRVDRDEQLRRADARDPDVRTDKEGYRIDEDGNRIEDGNRLDDANRVDDTNRLDDANRVDDSNRLESEQSGRHEGWVDDEGNRVGGAGPADAPRSDAPRGEGA
;
A
#
# COMPACT_ATOMS: atom_id res chain seq x y z
N MET A 1 7.96 -37.25 86.00
CA MET A 1 6.97 -36.47 85.24
C MET A 1 5.61 -37.03 85.54
N ASN A 2 4.72 -36.24 86.14
CA ASN A 2 3.43 -36.71 86.64
C ASN A 2 2.46 -36.90 85.47
N GLY A 3 1.69 -37.99 85.45
CA GLY A 3 0.73 -38.29 84.37
C GLY A 3 -0.25 -37.14 84.08
N SER A 4 -0.58 -36.33 85.10
CA SER A 4 -1.40 -35.12 84.98
C SER A 4 -0.78 -34.04 84.08
N THR A 5 0.55 -33.88 84.11
CA THR A 5 1.28 -32.94 83.24
C THR A 5 1.32 -33.45 81.80
N ILE A 6 1.48 -34.75 81.61
CA ILE A 6 1.47 -35.40 80.29
C ILE A 6 0.08 -35.25 79.65
N ILE A 7 -1.01 -35.47 80.41
CA ILE A 7 -2.38 -35.30 79.92
C ILE A 7 -2.66 -33.86 79.50
N TRP A 8 -2.19 -32.87 80.26
CA TRP A 8 -2.38 -31.45 79.91
C TRP A 8 -1.62 -31.06 78.63
N ILE A 9 -0.39 -31.55 78.48
CA ILE A 9 0.42 -31.33 77.26
C ILE A 9 -0.27 -31.94 76.03
N VAL A 10 -0.79 -33.17 76.15
CA VAL A 10 -1.51 -33.83 75.06
C VAL A 10 -2.79 -33.06 74.69
N LEU A 11 -3.52 -32.54 75.67
CA LEU A 11 -4.72 -31.74 75.43
C LEU A 11 -4.40 -30.46 74.65
N VAL A 12 -3.36 -29.73 75.05
CA VAL A 12 -2.90 -28.52 74.34
C VAL A 12 -2.46 -28.86 72.93
N ALA A 13 -1.70 -29.94 72.74
CA ALA A 13 -1.26 -30.37 71.41
C ALA A 13 -2.46 -30.66 70.48
N VAL A 14 -3.50 -31.33 70.97
CA VAL A 14 -4.73 -31.61 70.21
C VAL A 14 -5.45 -30.31 69.83
N VAL A 15 -5.60 -29.37 70.77
CA VAL A 15 -6.23 -28.07 70.48
C VAL A 15 -5.44 -27.28 69.44
N VAL A 16 -4.11 -27.29 69.52
CA VAL A 16 -3.24 -26.63 68.54
C VAL A 16 -3.38 -27.29 67.15
N ILE A 17 -3.42 -28.61 67.06
CA ILE A 17 -3.61 -29.33 65.79
C ILE A 17 -4.97 -28.97 65.16
N ILE A 18 -6.04 -28.92 65.97
CA ILE A 18 -7.37 -28.53 65.50
C ILE A 18 -7.37 -27.08 65.01
N ALA A 19 -6.73 -26.16 65.75
CA ALA A 19 -6.62 -24.76 65.35
C ALA A 19 -5.88 -24.59 64.02
N VAL A 20 -4.76 -25.30 63.83
CA VAL A 20 -3.99 -25.29 62.57
C VAL A 20 -4.81 -25.85 61.40
N ALA A 21 -5.54 -26.95 61.62
CA ALA A 21 -6.38 -27.56 60.59
C ALA A 21 -7.52 -26.62 60.14
N LEU A 22 -8.17 -25.93 61.07
CA LEU A 22 -9.20 -24.93 60.76
C LEU A 22 -8.63 -23.73 60.00
N PHE A 23 -7.46 -23.25 60.39
CA PHE A 23 -6.79 -22.11 59.74
C PHE A 23 -6.38 -22.41 58.30
N MET A 24 -5.84 -23.61 58.04
CA MET A 24 -5.48 -24.06 56.68
C MET A 24 -6.72 -24.21 55.77
N SER A 25 -7.83 -24.71 56.29
CA SER A 25 -9.08 -24.88 55.53
C SER A 25 -9.65 -23.54 55.03
N MET A 26 -9.61 -22.52 55.88
CA MET A 26 -10.13 -21.18 55.56
C MET A 26 -9.24 -20.45 54.53
N SER A 27 -7.93 -20.70 54.57
CA SER A 27 -6.95 -20.15 53.62
C SER A 27 -7.11 -20.73 52.20
N ARG A 28 -7.53 -22.00 52.09
CA ARG A 28 -7.76 -22.67 50.80
C ARG A 28 -8.96 -22.12 50.04
N LYS A 29 -10.02 -21.70 50.75
CA LYS A 29 -11.23 -21.13 50.13
C LYS A 29 -10.97 -19.76 49.49
N ARG A 30 -10.20 -18.89 50.16
CA ARG A 30 -9.85 -17.55 49.63
C ARG A 30 -8.99 -17.60 48.37
N ARG A 31 -8.09 -18.58 48.23
CA ARG A 31 -7.27 -18.72 47.01
C ARG A 31 -8.09 -19.13 45.79
N ALA A 32 -9.16 -19.91 45.98
CA ALA A 32 -10.03 -20.36 44.88
C ALA A 32 -10.88 -19.23 44.29
N GLU A 33 -11.26 -18.24 45.12
CA GLU A 33 -12.02 -17.06 44.69
C GLU A 33 -11.14 -16.07 43.91
N VAL A 34 -9.92 -15.80 44.39
CA VAL A 34 -8.96 -14.91 43.70
C VAL A 34 -8.60 -15.41 42.30
N HIS A 35 -8.52 -16.72 42.09
CA HIS A 35 -8.27 -17.29 40.76
C HIS A 35 -9.48 -17.18 39.80
N ARG A 36 -10.72 -17.08 40.32
CA ARG A 36 -11.91 -16.86 39.48
C ARG A 36 -11.98 -15.41 39.00
N ASP A 37 -11.72 -14.46 39.90
CA ASP A 37 -11.75 -13.03 39.58
C ASP A 37 -10.65 -12.67 38.57
N GLN A 38 -9.45 -13.24 38.69
CA GLN A 38 -8.38 -13.07 37.70
C GLN A 38 -8.75 -13.65 36.33
N ALA A 39 -9.41 -14.80 36.27
CA ALA A 39 -9.86 -15.39 35.01
C ALA A 39 -10.95 -14.56 34.33
N GLU A 40 -11.82 -13.90 35.09
CA GLU A 40 -12.80 -12.95 34.56
C GLU A 40 -12.16 -11.65 34.06
N GLN A 41 -11.17 -11.10 34.78
CA GLN A 41 -10.40 -9.94 34.32
C GLN A 41 -9.68 -10.22 33.00
N ILE A 42 -8.97 -11.34 32.90
CA ILE A 42 -8.26 -11.72 31.66
C ILE A 42 -9.25 -11.88 30.49
N ARG A 43 -10.47 -12.39 30.74
CA ARG A 43 -11.51 -12.49 29.71
C ARG A 43 -12.07 -11.13 29.30
N GLN A 44 -12.20 -10.18 30.22
CA GLN A 44 -12.65 -8.83 29.92
C GLN A 44 -11.59 -8.06 29.11
N GLU A 45 -10.33 -8.13 29.54
CA GLU A 45 -9.20 -7.50 28.85
C GLU A 45 -8.99 -8.09 27.44
N ALA A 46 -9.12 -9.41 27.28
CA ALA A 46 -9.09 -10.05 25.96
C ALA A 46 -10.25 -9.57 25.06
N GLN A 47 -11.46 -9.36 25.61
CA GLN A 47 -12.60 -8.85 24.82
C GLN A 47 -12.41 -7.40 24.39
N GLU A 48 -11.78 -6.56 25.21
CA GLU A 48 -11.46 -5.18 24.86
C GLU A 48 -10.40 -5.12 23.76
N HIS A 49 -9.32 -5.88 23.89
CA HIS A 49 -8.31 -5.99 22.84
C HIS A 49 -8.86 -6.56 21.54
N ASP A 50 -9.74 -7.56 21.60
CA ASP A 50 -10.42 -8.08 20.41
C ASP A 50 -11.33 -7.04 19.73
N ARG A 51 -11.96 -6.14 20.51
CA ARG A 51 -12.76 -5.03 19.94
C ARG A 51 -11.86 -4.01 19.25
N GLU A 52 -10.77 -3.61 19.90
CA GLU A 52 -9.80 -2.68 19.33
C GLU A 52 -9.15 -3.22 18.05
N LEU A 53 -8.80 -4.52 18.03
CA LEU A 53 -8.31 -5.21 16.83
C LEU A 53 -9.35 -5.15 15.69
N ARG A 54 -10.61 -5.51 15.97
CA ARG A 54 -11.68 -5.44 14.96
C ARG A 54 -11.93 -4.02 14.44
N GLU A 55 -11.85 -3.00 15.29
CA GLU A 55 -11.99 -1.61 14.87
C GLU A 55 -10.83 -1.18 13.97
N ARG A 56 -9.59 -1.56 14.32
CA ARG A 56 -8.42 -1.29 13.49
C ARG A 56 -8.47 -2.02 12.15
N GLU A 57 -8.89 -3.29 12.16
CA GLU A 57 -9.10 -4.08 10.95
C GLU A 57 -10.17 -3.46 10.05
N ALA A 58 -11.31 -3.04 10.63
CA ALA A 58 -12.37 -2.36 9.90
C ALA A 58 -11.88 -1.04 9.27
N HIS A 59 -11.14 -0.22 10.02
CA HIS A 59 -10.55 1.01 9.48
C HIS A 59 -9.51 0.75 8.38
N ALA A 60 -8.70 -0.31 8.51
CA ALA A 60 -7.76 -0.70 7.46
C ALA A 60 -8.50 -1.13 6.19
N GLU A 61 -9.57 -1.93 6.33
CA GLU A 61 -10.40 -2.37 5.22
C GLU A 61 -11.14 -1.20 4.55
N GLU A 62 -11.67 -0.27 5.34
CA GLU A 62 -12.27 0.98 4.86
C GLU A 62 -11.26 1.83 4.06
N ALA A 63 -10.06 2.02 4.60
CA ALA A 63 -8.99 2.76 3.94
C ALA A 63 -8.56 2.09 2.63
N GLU A 64 -8.45 0.77 2.61
CA GLU A 64 -8.13 0.00 1.40
C GLU A 64 -9.25 0.10 0.36
N ALA A 65 -10.52 0.02 0.78
CA ALA A 65 -11.67 0.21 -0.09
C ALA A 65 -11.72 1.64 -0.66
N GLN A 66 -11.42 2.65 0.14
CA GLN A 66 -11.32 4.03 -0.30
C GLN A 66 -10.19 4.22 -1.32
N ALA A 67 -9.01 3.64 -1.06
CA ALA A 67 -7.88 3.67 -1.98
C ALA A 67 -8.22 2.99 -3.32
N ARG A 68 -8.91 1.84 -3.29
CA ARG A 68 -9.39 1.16 -4.50
C ARG A 68 -10.36 2.03 -5.31
N ARG A 69 -11.30 2.70 -4.66
CA ARG A 69 -12.24 3.63 -5.32
C ARG A 69 -11.52 4.82 -5.95
N ALA A 70 -10.59 5.44 -5.22
CA ALA A 70 -9.82 6.57 -5.72
C ALA A 70 -8.97 6.20 -6.94
N ARG A 71 -8.36 5.00 -6.94
CA ARG A 71 -7.63 4.47 -8.11
C ARG A 71 -8.54 4.26 -9.31
N ALA A 72 -9.71 3.63 -9.11
CA ALA A 72 -10.67 3.42 -10.19
C ALA A 72 -11.16 4.74 -10.81
N GLU A 73 -11.46 5.75 -9.98
CA GLU A 73 -11.84 7.08 -10.45
C GLU A 73 -10.71 7.78 -11.24
N ALA A 74 -9.46 7.62 -10.79
CA ALA A 74 -8.30 8.13 -11.51
C ALA A 74 -8.12 7.44 -12.87
N ASP A 75 -8.30 6.12 -12.93
CA ASP A 75 -8.22 5.35 -14.17
C ASP A 75 -9.33 5.75 -15.16
N GLU A 76 -10.56 5.97 -14.66
CA GLU A 76 -11.68 6.47 -15.48
C GLU A 76 -11.36 7.84 -16.09
N ARG A 77 -10.87 8.78 -15.29
CA ARG A 77 -10.46 10.11 -15.77
C ARG A 77 -9.31 10.03 -16.76
N ALA A 78 -8.32 9.18 -16.53
CA ALA A 78 -7.22 8.97 -17.46
C ALA A 78 -7.70 8.38 -18.80
N ALA A 79 -8.67 7.47 -18.76
CA ALA A 79 -9.28 6.92 -19.96
C ALA A 79 -10.10 7.97 -20.72
N GLU A 80 -10.82 8.85 -20.02
CA GLU A 80 -11.55 9.97 -20.62
C GLU A 80 -10.60 10.97 -21.28
N ALA A 81 -9.51 11.35 -20.60
CA ALA A 81 -8.49 12.24 -21.16
C ALA A 81 -7.90 11.68 -22.47
N LYS A 82 -7.55 10.40 -22.50
CA LYS A 82 -7.06 9.72 -23.72
C LYS A 82 -8.09 9.72 -24.85
N ARG A 83 -9.39 9.62 -24.53
CA ARG A 83 -10.45 9.69 -25.55
C ARG A 83 -10.56 11.10 -26.15
N LEU A 84 -10.50 12.12 -25.32
CA LEU A 84 -10.53 13.51 -25.75
C LEU A 84 -9.29 13.86 -26.59
N GLU A 85 -8.12 13.39 -26.20
CA GLU A 85 -6.88 13.54 -26.96
C GLU A 85 -6.98 12.89 -28.34
N ALA A 86 -7.42 11.62 -28.42
CA ALA A 86 -7.62 10.95 -29.70
C ALA A 86 -8.71 11.61 -30.56
N GLU A 87 -9.70 12.26 -29.96
CA GLU A 87 -10.68 13.06 -30.70
C GLU A 87 -10.08 14.36 -31.24
N ALA A 88 -9.25 15.05 -30.44
CA ALA A 88 -8.52 16.24 -30.85
C ALA A 88 -7.56 15.92 -32.00
N GLU A 89 -6.82 14.81 -31.92
CA GLU A 89 -5.93 14.33 -32.99
C GLU A 89 -6.72 14.08 -34.28
N ARG A 90 -7.81 13.30 -34.23
CA ARG A 90 -8.67 13.07 -35.40
C ARG A 90 -9.23 14.37 -36.00
N ARG A 91 -9.58 15.35 -35.17
CA ARG A 91 -10.02 16.66 -35.65
C ARG A 91 -8.87 17.43 -36.30
N GLY A 92 -7.67 17.34 -35.75
CA GLY A 92 -6.45 17.90 -36.35
C GLY A 92 -6.16 17.30 -37.72
N GLU A 93 -6.16 15.97 -37.83
CA GLU A 93 -5.99 15.26 -39.10
C GLU A 93 -7.05 15.65 -40.14
N HIS A 94 -8.32 15.77 -39.74
CA HIS A 94 -9.38 16.20 -40.64
C HIS A 94 -9.19 17.64 -41.11
N ALA A 95 -8.80 18.55 -40.22
CA ALA A 95 -8.53 19.93 -40.58
C ALA A 95 -7.34 20.04 -41.55
N GLU A 96 -6.25 19.29 -41.30
CA GLU A 96 -5.10 19.16 -42.21
C GLU A 96 -5.53 18.63 -43.58
N ALA A 97 -6.32 17.55 -43.62
CA ALA A 97 -6.81 16.99 -44.87
C ALA A 97 -7.65 17.99 -45.68
N VAL A 98 -8.52 18.75 -45.02
CA VAL A 98 -9.32 19.81 -45.66
C VAL A 98 -8.44 20.95 -46.18
N ARG A 99 -7.39 21.33 -45.44
CA ARG A 99 -6.41 22.33 -45.90
C ARG A 99 -5.68 21.87 -47.16
N VAL A 100 -5.18 20.63 -47.16
CA VAL A 100 -4.49 20.04 -48.31
C VAL A 100 -5.40 19.99 -49.55
N ASP A 101 -6.65 19.52 -49.39
CA ASP A 101 -7.61 19.48 -50.50
C ASP A 101 -7.92 20.89 -51.03
N ARG A 102 -8.13 21.86 -50.13
CA ARG A 102 -8.36 23.27 -50.49
C ARG A 102 -7.19 23.86 -51.28
N ASP A 103 -5.95 23.60 -50.87
CA ASP A 103 -4.77 24.12 -51.56
C ASP A 103 -4.54 23.41 -52.91
N GLU A 104 -4.89 22.13 -53.04
CA GLU A 104 -4.93 21.44 -54.33
C GLU A 104 -5.98 22.04 -55.27
N GLN A 105 -7.18 22.32 -54.77
CA GLN A 105 -8.24 22.94 -55.56
C GLN A 105 -7.85 24.33 -56.06
N LEU A 106 -7.19 25.15 -55.22
CA LEU A 106 -6.68 26.45 -55.63
C LEU A 106 -5.60 26.33 -56.69
N ARG A 107 -4.63 25.41 -56.53
CA ARG A 107 -3.63 25.14 -57.59
C ARG A 107 -4.28 24.72 -58.91
N ARG A 108 -5.33 23.90 -58.84
CA ARG A 108 -6.09 23.48 -60.03
C ARG A 108 -6.87 24.63 -60.67
N ALA A 109 -7.37 25.58 -59.88
CA ALA A 109 -8.03 26.78 -60.37
C ALA A 109 -7.02 27.72 -61.06
N ASP A 110 -5.92 28.04 -60.38
CA ASP A 110 -4.85 28.90 -60.91
C ASP A 110 -4.25 28.32 -62.20
N ALA A 111 -4.05 27.00 -62.29
CA ALA A 111 -3.56 26.36 -63.51
C ALA A 111 -4.53 26.43 -64.71
N ARG A 112 -5.81 26.74 -64.47
CA ARG A 112 -6.82 26.94 -65.53
C ARG A 112 -7.07 28.42 -65.84
N ASP A 113 -6.62 29.32 -64.99
CA ASP A 113 -6.83 30.75 -65.15
C ASP A 113 -5.83 31.31 -66.18
N PRO A 114 -6.29 31.86 -67.32
CA PRO A 114 -5.40 32.43 -68.32
C PRO A 114 -4.68 33.70 -67.84
N ASP A 115 -5.15 34.35 -66.77
CA ASP A 115 -4.55 35.55 -66.20
C ASP A 115 -3.47 35.23 -65.14
N VAL A 116 -3.34 33.97 -64.73
CA VAL A 116 -2.34 33.51 -63.76
C VAL A 116 -1.26 32.67 -64.44
N ARG A 117 0.00 33.07 -64.28
CA ARG A 117 1.14 32.27 -64.74
C ARG A 117 1.46 31.18 -63.71
N THR A 118 1.34 29.91 -64.11
CA THR A 118 1.73 28.76 -63.28
C THR A 118 2.80 27.89 -63.95
N ASP A 119 3.58 27.16 -63.15
CA ASP A 119 4.45 26.09 -63.64
C ASP A 119 3.67 24.80 -63.97
N LYS A 120 4.39 23.78 -64.45
CA LYS A 120 3.84 22.44 -64.77
C LYS A 120 3.24 21.69 -63.57
N GLU A 121 3.56 22.11 -62.35
CA GLU A 121 3.08 21.54 -61.09
C GLU A 121 1.90 22.36 -60.51
N GLY A 122 1.49 23.43 -61.19
CA GLY A 122 0.37 24.30 -60.80
C GLY A 122 0.73 25.36 -59.75
N TYR A 123 2.02 25.63 -59.52
CA TYR A 123 2.45 26.71 -58.63
C TYR A 123 2.59 28.02 -59.39
N ARG A 124 2.19 29.13 -58.76
CA ARG A 124 2.31 30.48 -59.34
C ARG A 124 3.79 30.84 -59.54
N ILE A 125 4.10 31.43 -60.69
CA ILE A 125 5.44 31.89 -61.04
C ILE A 125 5.46 33.39 -61.34
N ASP A 126 6.58 34.04 -61.02
CA ASP A 126 6.83 35.44 -61.35
C ASP A 126 7.18 35.62 -62.84
N GLU A 127 7.47 36.86 -63.25
CA GLU A 127 7.81 37.17 -64.64
C GLU A 127 9.08 36.44 -65.12
N ASP A 128 10.04 36.26 -64.22
CA ASP A 128 11.33 35.59 -64.43
C ASP A 128 11.24 34.06 -64.44
N GLY A 129 10.08 33.50 -64.04
CA GLY A 129 9.82 32.07 -64.00
C GLY A 129 10.17 31.39 -62.67
N ASN A 130 10.43 32.16 -61.60
CA ASN A 130 10.64 31.63 -60.26
C ASN A 130 9.30 31.38 -59.56
N ARG A 131 9.24 30.36 -58.72
CA ARG A 131 8.06 30.04 -57.92
C ARG A 131 7.83 31.11 -56.86
N ILE A 132 6.61 31.64 -56.83
CA ILE A 132 6.15 32.55 -55.77
C ILE A 132 5.67 31.67 -54.62
N GLU A 133 6.37 31.70 -53.48
CA GLU A 133 5.84 31.14 -52.24
C GLU A 133 4.72 32.07 -51.73
N ASP A 134 3.47 31.67 -51.94
CA ASP A 134 2.34 32.31 -51.25
C ASP A 134 2.53 32.09 -49.74
N GLY A 135 2.84 33.17 -49.02
CA GLY A 135 3.29 33.19 -47.62
C GLY A 135 2.29 32.71 -46.56
N ASN A 136 1.34 31.84 -46.92
CA ASN A 136 0.33 31.29 -46.02
C ASN A 136 0.83 30.11 -45.16
N ARG A 137 2.13 29.83 -45.12
CA ARG A 137 2.74 28.79 -44.28
C ARG A 137 2.78 29.17 -42.77
N LEU A 138 2.06 30.21 -42.33
CA LEU A 138 2.13 30.78 -40.98
C LEU A 138 1.35 30.03 -39.89
N ASP A 139 0.68 28.91 -40.19
CA ASP A 139 -0.10 28.17 -39.17
C ASP A 139 0.67 26.98 -38.53
N ASP A 140 1.93 26.74 -38.90
CA ASP A 140 2.79 25.73 -38.25
C ASP A 140 3.17 26.11 -36.80
N ALA A 141 2.96 27.37 -36.40
CA ALA A 141 3.28 27.87 -35.05
C ALA A 141 2.26 27.45 -33.99
N ASN A 142 1.15 26.79 -34.37
CA ASN A 142 0.23 26.17 -33.43
C ASN A 142 0.35 24.64 -33.40
N ARG A 143 1.55 24.12 -33.74
CA ARG A 143 2.06 22.89 -33.12
C ARG A 143 2.07 23.17 -31.64
N VAL A 144 0.97 22.84 -30.96
CA VAL A 144 0.85 22.85 -29.52
C VAL A 144 2.03 22.01 -29.07
N ASP A 145 3.05 22.69 -28.58
CA ASP A 145 4.29 22.07 -28.17
C ASP A 145 3.84 21.12 -27.06
N ASP A 146 3.89 19.81 -27.33
CA ASP A 146 3.66 18.70 -26.40
C ASP A 146 4.71 18.71 -25.26
N THR A 147 5.24 19.87 -24.91
CA THR A 147 6.04 20.12 -23.71
C THR A 147 5.18 20.08 -22.45
N ASN A 148 3.85 19.97 -22.57
CA ASN A 148 3.00 19.53 -21.47
C ASN A 148 2.91 18.01 -21.35
N ARG A 149 3.97 17.31 -21.79
CA ARG A 149 4.40 16.01 -21.26
C ARG A 149 4.67 16.14 -19.76
N LEU A 150 3.62 16.30 -18.98
CA LEU A 150 3.60 16.08 -17.54
C LEU A 150 3.66 14.55 -17.28
N ASP A 151 4.67 13.87 -17.83
CA ASP A 151 4.92 12.44 -17.57
C ASP A 151 5.72 12.23 -16.26
N ASP A 152 6.14 13.28 -15.56
CA ASP A 152 7.02 13.15 -14.38
C ASP A 152 6.36 13.48 -13.02
N ALA A 153 5.04 13.71 -12.96
CA ALA A 153 4.38 14.05 -11.70
C ALA A 153 3.57 12.91 -11.05
N ASN A 154 3.44 11.74 -11.69
CA ASN A 154 2.62 10.66 -11.11
C ASN A 154 3.15 9.24 -11.32
N ARG A 155 4.44 9.08 -11.61
CA ARG A 155 5.12 7.84 -11.21
C ARG A 155 5.25 7.94 -9.70
N VAL A 156 4.24 7.44 -8.99
CA VAL A 156 4.38 7.00 -7.61
C VAL A 156 5.43 5.91 -7.66
N ASP A 157 6.68 6.33 -7.63
CA ASP A 157 7.81 5.45 -7.47
C ASP A 157 7.60 4.84 -6.08
N ASP A 158 7.36 3.54 -6.06
CA ASP A 158 7.34 2.70 -4.85
C ASP A 158 8.76 2.63 -4.21
N SER A 159 9.50 3.73 -4.25
CA SER A 159 10.77 3.99 -3.58
C SER A 159 10.54 4.41 -2.12
N ASN A 160 9.50 3.87 -1.49
CA ASN A 160 9.40 3.77 -0.04
C ASN A 160 9.75 2.35 0.42
N ARG A 161 10.70 1.71 -0.27
CA ARG A 161 11.50 0.63 0.31
C ARG A 161 12.42 1.27 1.34
N LEU A 162 11.90 1.35 2.57
CA LEU A 162 12.57 1.83 3.76
C LEU A 162 14.01 1.35 3.82
N GLU A 163 14.93 2.22 3.42
CA GLU A 163 16.35 2.13 3.77
C GLU A 163 16.47 2.68 5.19
N SER A 164 16.13 1.83 6.15
CA SER A 164 16.46 2.01 7.57
C SER A 164 17.40 0.90 8.00
N GLU A 165 18.58 0.82 7.37
CA GLU A 165 19.67 -0.07 7.78
C GLU A 165 20.99 0.69 7.97
N GLN A 166 20.98 1.88 8.59
CA GLN A 166 22.22 2.41 9.17
C GLN A 166 22.03 3.51 10.21
N SER A 167 21.46 3.20 11.38
CA SER A 167 21.80 3.87 12.65
C SER A 167 20.97 3.28 13.80
N GLY A 168 21.10 1.98 14.03
CA GLY A 168 20.64 1.33 15.24
C GLY A 168 21.83 0.64 15.88
N ARG A 169 22.62 1.40 16.65
CA ARG A 169 23.57 0.79 17.58
C ARG A 169 22.77 -0.13 18.48
N HIS A 170 22.92 -1.43 18.25
CA HIS A 170 22.34 -2.48 19.07
C HIS A 170 23.06 -2.43 20.43
N GLU A 171 22.50 -1.71 21.39
CA GLU A 171 22.89 -1.85 22.79
C GLU A 171 22.45 -3.26 23.21
N GLY A 172 23.39 -4.20 23.13
CA GLY A 172 23.21 -5.52 23.72
C GLY A 172 23.03 -5.34 25.21
N TRP A 173 21.97 -5.94 25.76
CA TRP A 173 21.80 -6.05 27.20
C TRP A 173 23.04 -6.75 27.79
N VAL A 174 23.72 -6.05 28.68
CA VAL A 174 24.87 -6.54 29.43
C VAL A 174 24.37 -6.86 30.83
N ASP A 175 24.75 -8.02 31.36
CA ASP A 175 24.51 -8.34 32.76
C ASP A 175 25.43 -7.51 33.68
N ASP A 176 25.14 -7.48 34.98
CA ASP A 176 25.91 -6.73 36.00
C ASP A 176 27.40 -7.13 36.08
N GLU A 177 27.80 -8.21 35.40
CA GLU A 177 29.16 -8.74 35.35
C GLU A 177 29.90 -8.43 34.04
N GLY A 178 29.27 -7.74 33.09
CA GLY A 178 29.93 -7.19 31.90
C GLY A 178 30.02 -8.14 30.70
N ASN A 179 29.28 -9.26 30.68
CA ASN A 179 29.36 -10.24 29.61
C ASN A 179 28.20 -10.09 28.59
N ARG A 180 28.51 -10.29 27.30
CA ARG A 180 27.54 -10.06 26.21
C ARG A 180 26.74 -11.34 25.94
N VAL A 181 25.47 -11.37 26.31
CA VAL A 181 24.56 -12.51 26.06
C VAL A 181 24.03 -12.48 24.63
N GLY A 182 24.51 -13.40 23.78
CA GLY A 182 24.00 -13.58 22.42
C GLY A 182 22.64 -14.27 22.42
N GLY A 183 21.64 -13.64 21.79
CA GLY A 183 20.31 -14.22 21.62
C GLY A 183 20.34 -15.49 20.77
N ALA A 184 19.85 -16.59 21.33
CA ALA A 184 19.58 -17.81 20.60
C ALA A 184 18.42 -17.58 19.61
N GLY A 185 18.68 -17.74 18.31
CA GLY A 185 17.63 -17.81 17.30
C GLY A 185 16.74 -19.05 17.49
N PRO A 186 15.52 -19.08 16.91
CA PRO A 186 14.60 -20.20 17.07
C PRO A 186 15.20 -21.48 16.47
N ALA A 187 15.16 -22.54 17.28
CA ALA A 187 15.68 -23.86 16.96
C ALA A 187 14.98 -24.49 15.74
N ASP A 188 15.79 -25.17 14.92
CA ASP A 188 15.35 -26.09 13.88
C ASP A 188 14.27 -27.06 14.38
N ALA A 189 13.13 -27.08 13.68
CA ALA A 189 12.12 -28.13 13.85
C ALA A 189 12.60 -29.44 13.18
N PRO A 190 12.45 -30.61 13.82
CA PRO A 190 12.79 -31.88 13.18
C PRO A 190 11.78 -32.21 12.07
N ARG A 191 12.31 -32.45 10.85
CA ARG A 191 11.56 -33.05 9.74
C ARG A 191 11.12 -34.46 10.15
N SER A 192 9.82 -34.69 10.18
CA SER A 192 9.24 -36.01 10.36
C SER A 192 9.26 -36.75 9.02
N ASP A 193 10.06 -37.82 8.96
CA ASP A 193 10.00 -38.81 7.90
C ASP A 193 8.68 -39.60 8.03
N ALA A 194 7.84 -39.52 6.99
CA ALA A 194 6.67 -40.37 6.85
C ALA A 194 7.07 -41.76 6.33
N PRO A 195 6.61 -42.88 6.94
CA PRO A 195 6.82 -44.19 6.36
C PRO A 195 5.89 -44.37 5.15
N ARG A 196 6.46 -44.74 3.99
CA ARG A 196 5.70 -45.32 2.87
C ARG A 196 5.19 -46.69 3.32
N GLY A 197 3.88 -46.81 3.49
CA GLY A 197 3.21 -48.08 3.69
C GLY A 197 3.20 -48.88 2.38
N GLU A 198 3.81 -50.06 2.43
CA GLU A 198 3.62 -51.16 1.49
C GLU A 198 2.30 -51.89 1.81
N GLY A 199 1.59 -52.30 0.76
CA GLY A 199 0.78 -53.53 0.76
C GLY A 199 -0.67 -53.47 1.25
N ALA A 200 -1.60 -53.42 0.30
CA ALA A 200 -2.62 -54.45 0.09
C ALA A 200 -3.18 -54.33 -1.34
#